data_AF-A0A2G2B7J2-F1
#
_entry.id   AF-A0A2G2B7J2-F1
#
_cell.length_a   1.000
_cell.length_b   1.000
_cell.length_c   1.000
_cell.angle_alpha   90.00
_cell.angle_beta   90.00
_cell.angle_gamma   90.00
#
_symmetry.space_group_name_H-M   'P 1'
#
loop_
_entity.id
_entity.type
_entity.pdbx_description
1 polymer ?
#
loop_
_entity_poly.entity_id
_entity_poly.type
_entity_poly.pdbx_seq_one_letter_code
_entity_poly.pdbx_strand_id
1 'polypeptide(L)' 'QGNLAPGHMVTGGQALIDETKRIIKTFSKGPHIFNLGHGITPDADPENVQLMIDTIRG' A
#
# COMPACT_ATOMS: atom_id res chain seq x y z
N GLN A 1 -6.91 11.56 2.59
CA GLN A 1 -6.16 10.47 3.23
C GLN A 1 -6.52 9.19 2.50
N GLY A 2 -5.52 8.49 1.95
CA GLY A 2 -5.69 7.31 1.11
C GLY A 2 -5.20 7.49 -0.32
N ASN A 3 -4.18 6.74 -0.73
CA ASN A 3 -3.53 6.85 -2.05
C ASN A 3 -3.16 5.51 -2.70
N LEU A 4 -3.18 4.40 -1.96
CA LEU A 4 -3.05 3.06 -2.52
C LEU A 4 -4.44 2.49 -2.88
N ALA A 5 -4.58 1.94 -4.08
CA ALA A 5 -5.83 1.30 -4.50
C ALA A 5 -6.05 -0.01 -3.70
N PRO A 6 -7.25 -0.23 -3.09
CA PRO A 6 -7.52 -1.43 -2.29
C PRO A 6 -7.38 -2.74 -3.06
N GLY A 7 -7.55 -2.72 -4.38
CA GLY A 7 -7.38 -3.89 -5.24
C GLY A 7 -5.99 -4.53 -5.12
N HIS A 8 -4.96 -3.77 -4.76
CA HIS A 8 -3.63 -4.32 -4.51
C HIS A 8 -3.57 -5.25 -3.30
N MET A 9 -4.50 -5.13 -2.35
CA MET A 9 -4.61 -6.06 -1.22
C MET A 9 -5.18 -7.42 -1.65
N VAL A 10 -5.86 -7.48 -2.80
CA VAL A 10 -6.34 -8.74 -3.39
C VAL A 10 -5.28 -9.34 -4.31
N THR A 11 -4.69 -8.52 -5.21
CA THR A 11 -3.75 -9.04 -6.23
C THR A 11 -2.32 -9.24 -5.71
N GLY A 12 -1.87 -8.41 -4.78
CA GLY A 12 -0.55 -8.53 -4.16
C GLY A 12 0.64 -8.34 -5.10
N GLY A 13 1.73 -9.02 -4.73
CA GLY A 13 2.94 -9.20 -5.55
C GLY A 13 3.68 -7.90 -5.90
N GLN A 14 4.39 -7.92 -7.04
CA GLN A 14 5.26 -6.82 -7.45
C GLN A 14 4.50 -5.51 -7.68
N ALA A 15 3.26 -5.58 -8.20
CA ALA A 15 2.44 -4.40 -8.43
C ALA A 15 2.12 -3.65 -7.13
N LEU A 16 1.85 -4.39 -6.04
CA LEU A 16 1.67 -3.81 -4.70
C LEU A 16 2.97 -3.13 -4.22
N ILE A 17 4.11 -3.81 -4.39
CA ILE A 17 5.42 -3.28 -3.97
C ILE A 17 5.74 -1.98 -4.71
N ASP A 18 5.61 -2.00 -6.03
CA ASP A 18 5.96 -0.86 -6.89
C ASP A 18 5.10 0.36 -6.59
N GLU A 19 3.78 0.15 -6.44
CA GLU A 19 2.86 1.24 -6.15
C GLU A 19 3.08 1.81 -4.74
N THR A 20 3.31 0.94 -3.75
CA THR A 20 3.66 1.36 -2.38
C THR A 20 4.92 2.21 -2.37
N LYS A 21 5.98 1.76 -3.05
CA LYS A 21 7.24 2.52 -3.17
C LYS A 21 7.06 3.84 -3.92
N ARG A 22 6.28 3.84 -5.01
CA ARG A 22 5.99 5.05 -5.79
C ARG A 22 5.32 6.10 -4.92
N ILE A 23 4.33 5.70 -4.13
CA ILE A 23 3.61 6.56 -3.20
C ILE A 23 4.56 7.14 -2.15
N ILE A 24 5.29 6.29 -1.41
CA ILE A 24 6.21 6.73 -0.35
C ILE A 24 7.22 7.72 -0.90
N LYS A 25 7.83 7.41 -2.06
CA LYS A 25 8.80 8.29 -2.71
C LYS A 25 8.19 9.64 -3.08
N THR A 26 6.99 9.65 -3.64
CA THR A 26 6.28 10.86 -4.08
C THR A 26 6.02 11.82 -2.91
N PHE A 27 5.66 11.28 -1.74
CA PHE A 27 5.32 12.08 -0.57
C PHE A 27 6.44 12.22 0.47
N SER A 28 7.65 11.75 0.18
CA SER A 28 8.80 11.71 1.11
C SER A 28 9.30 13.08 1.60
N LYS A 29 8.92 14.18 0.95
CA LYS A 29 9.39 15.54 1.27
C LYS A 29 8.48 16.32 2.22
N GLY A 30 7.40 15.73 2.71
CA GLY A 30 6.46 16.36 3.63
C GLY A 30 5.90 15.37 4.64
N PRO A 31 5.15 15.84 5.65
CA PRO A 31 4.49 14.96 6.61
C PRO A 31 3.42 14.14 5.88
N HIS A 32 3.72 12.87 5.62
CA HIS A 32 2.82 11.95 4.93
C HIS A 32 2.41 10.78 5.81
N ILE A 33 1.10 10.61 5.98
CA ILE A 33 0.51 9.42 6.58
C ILE A 33 0.04 8.53 5.42
N PHE A 34 0.76 7.43 5.21
CA PHE A 34 0.38 6.40 4.25
C PHE A 34 -0.93 5.74 4.68
N ASN A 35 -1.85 5.53 3.74
CA ASN A 35 -3.09 4.80 3.98
C ASN A 35 -3.71 4.31 2.66
N LEU A 36 -4.65 3.38 2.74
CA LEU A 36 -5.45 2.95 1.60
C LEU A 36 -6.43 4.05 1.17
N GLY A 37 -6.68 4.13 -0.14
CA GLY A 37 -7.67 5.04 -0.76
C GLY A 37 -9.11 4.79 -0.32
N HIS A 38 -9.40 3.58 0.16
CA HIS A 38 -10.67 3.15 0.71
C HIS A 38 -10.42 2.04 1.75
N GLY A 39 -11.44 1.58 2.46
CA GLY A 39 -11.33 0.46 3.38
C GLY A 39 -10.82 -0.83 2.70
N ILE A 40 -10.20 -1.71 3.49
CA ILE A 40 -9.84 -3.07 3.06
C ILE A 40 -11.12 -3.83 2.71
N THR A 41 -11.12 -4.53 1.58
CA THR A 41 -12.23 -5.39 1.16
C THR A 41 -12.11 -6.77 1.80
N PRO A 42 -13.22 -7.52 2.00
CA PRO A 42 -13.16 -8.88 2.55
C PRO A 42 -12.29 -9.86 1.75
N ASP A 43 -12.13 -9.61 0.45
CA ASP A 43 -11.31 -10.43 -0.46
C ASP A 43 -9.80 -10.17 -0.35
N ALA A 44 -9.38 -9.24 0.52
CA ALA A 44 -7.98 -8.93 0.73
C ALA A 44 -7.25 -10.11 1.39
N ASP A 45 -6.06 -10.41 0.89
CA ASP A 45 -5.19 -11.40 1.50
C ASP A 45 -4.38 -10.76 2.65
N PRO A 46 -4.43 -11.30 3.88
CA PRO A 46 -3.58 -10.84 4.98
C PRO A 46 -2.08 -10.85 4.64
N GLU A 47 -1.60 -11.77 3.80
CA GLU A 47 -0.21 -11.80 3.35
C GLU A 47 0.16 -10.55 2.53
N ASN A 48 -0.77 -10.05 1.71
CA ASN A 48 -0.57 -8.81 0.96
C ASN A 48 -0.54 -7.58 1.88
N VAL A 49 -1.33 -7.59 2.96
CA VAL A 49 -1.27 -6.55 4.00
C VAL A 49 0.12 -6.55 4.66
N GLN A 50 0.63 -7.73 5.01
CA GLN A 50 1.97 -7.85 5.58
C GLN A 50 3.05 -7.37 4.60
N LEU A 51 2.97 -7.79 3.32
CA LEU A 51 3.88 -7.35 2.27
C LEU A 51 3.90 -5.82 2.10
N MET A 52 2.74 -5.18 2.15
CA MET A 52 2.62 -3.72 2.12
C MET A 52 3.32 -3.08 3.33
N ILE A 53 3.08 -3.59 4.54
CA ILE A 53 3.71 -3.09 5.77
C ILE A 53 5.24 -3.23 5.70
N ASP A 54 5.74 -4.38 5.26
CA ASP A 54 7.17 -4.63 5.13
C ASP A 54 7.80 -3.69 4.08
N THR A 55 7.09 -3.45 2.98
CA THR A 55 7.52 -2.49 1.94
C THR A 55 7.57 -1.05 2.43
N ILE A 56 6.71 -0.67 3.39
CA ILE A 56 6.73 0.68 4.01
C ILE A 56 7.90 0.83 5.00
N ARG A 57 8.26 -0.25 5.70
CA ARG A 57 9.28 -0.24 6.76
C ARG A 57 10.71 -0.41 6.26
N GLY A 58 10.90 -1.06 5.10
CA GLY A 58 12.19 -1.24 4.45
C GLY A 58 12.62 -0.05 3.59
#